data_AF-A0A2C6ZEV0-F1
#
_entry.id   AF-A0A2C6ZEV0-F1
#
_cell.length_a   1.000
_cell.length_b   1.000
_cell.length_c   1.000
_cell.angle_alpha   90.00
_cell.angle_beta   90.00
_cell.angle_gamma   90.00
#
_symmetry.space_group_name_H-M   'P 1'
#
loop_
_entity.id
_entity.type
_entity.pdbx_description
1 polymer ?
#
loop_
_entity_poly.entity_id
_entity_poly.type
_entity_poly.pdbx_seq_one_letter_code
_entity_poly.pdbx_strand_id
1 'polypeptide(L)' 'MPTRTVDCPVALRANPALAQSYKGRDVTITVAEGHPPRLIITAPDEAALDQVEVWLAEMDTPAD' A
#
# COMPACT_ATOMS: atom_id res chain seq x y z
N MET A 1 16.48 -1.30 3.72
CA MET A 1 15.02 -1.33 3.54
C MET A 1 14.68 -0.52 2.31
N PRO A 2 14.30 -1.16 1.18
CA PRO A 2 13.85 -0.44 0.00
C PRO A 2 12.51 0.28 0.26
N THR A 3 12.35 1.41 -0.43
CA THR A 3 11.14 2.23 -0.37
C THR A 3 10.59 2.42 -1.78
N ARG A 4 9.27 2.31 -1.94
CA ARG A 4 8.57 2.50 -3.21
C ARG A 4 7.37 3.40 -3.00
N THR A 5 7.08 4.25 -3.99
CA THR A 5 5.91 5.11 -4.00
C THR A 5 4.94 4.61 -5.04
N VAL A 6 3.70 4.37 -4.63
CA VAL A 6 2.61 3.90 -5.51
C VAL A 6 1.38 4.78 -5.34
N ASP A 7 0.47 4.71 -6.30
CA ASP A 7 -0.82 5.39 -6.19
C ASP A 7 -1.64 4.80 -5.03
N CYS A 8 -2.34 5.67 -4.29
CA CYS A 8 -3.22 5.21 -3.22
C CYS A 8 -4.52 4.65 -3.80
N PRO A 9 -4.85 3.36 -3.59
CA PRO A 9 -6.08 2.74 -4.10
C PRO A 9 -7.33 3.44 -3.57
N VAL A 10 -8.43 3.39 -4.33
CA VAL A 10 -9.68 4.06 -3.92
C VAL A 10 -10.22 3.52 -2.60
N ALA A 11 -10.11 2.20 -2.38
CA ALA A 11 -10.54 1.57 -1.13
C ALA A 11 -9.79 2.11 0.10
N LEU A 12 -8.47 2.33 -0.03
CA LEU A 12 -7.63 2.89 1.02
C LEU A 12 -7.88 4.40 1.23
N ARG A 13 -8.21 5.13 0.16
CA ARG A 13 -8.66 6.53 0.28
C ARG A 13 -9.99 6.63 1.03
N ALA A 14 -10.93 5.72 0.76
CA ALA A 14 -12.22 5.66 1.44
C ALA A 14 -12.09 5.18 2.89
N ASN A 15 -11.15 4.27 3.17
CA ASN A 15 -10.89 3.73 4.50
C ASN A 15 -9.39 3.50 4.76
N PRO A 16 -8.66 4.49 5.33
CA PRO A 16 -7.23 4.37 5.59
C PRO A 16 -6.89 3.32 6.65
N ALA A 17 -7.86 2.89 7.47
CA ALA A 17 -7.63 1.83 8.45
C ALA A 17 -7.35 0.46 7.79
N LEU A 18 -7.70 0.27 6.50
CA LEU A 18 -7.38 -0.94 5.76
C LEU A 18 -5.87 -1.20 5.65
N ALA A 19 -5.04 -0.15 5.70
CA ALA A 19 -3.58 -0.30 5.72
C ALA A 19 -3.09 -1.13 6.92
N GLN A 20 -3.82 -1.09 8.05
CA GLN A 20 -3.50 -1.87 9.25
C GLN A 20 -3.85 -3.35 9.10
N SER A 21 -4.67 -3.72 8.11
CA SER A 21 -5.02 -5.11 7.82
C SER A 21 -3.90 -5.87 7.12
N TYR A 22 -2.91 -5.17 6.54
CA TYR A 22 -1.77 -5.80 5.88
C TYR A 22 -0.85 -6.45 6.93
N LYS A 23 -0.66 -7.77 6.85
CA LYS A 23 0.11 -8.56 7.82
C LYS A 23 1.59 -8.77 7.43
N GLY A 24 2.15 -7.92 6.57
CA GLY A 24 3.56 -8.01 6.19
C GLY A 24 4.49 -7.69 7.36
N ARG A 25 5.51 -8.54 7.56
CA ARG A 25 6.50 -8.35 8.62
C ARG A 25 7.46 -7.22 8.24
N ASP A 26 7.70 -6.29 9.16
CA ASP A 26 8.61 -5.13 8.98
C ASP A 26 8.25 -4.23 7.77
N VAL A 27 6.98 -4.21 7.36
CA VAL A 27 6.48 -3.31 6.33
C VAL A 27 5.80 -2.10 6.95
N THR A 28 6.12 -0.91 6.43
CA THR A 28 5.50 0.35 6.78
C THR A 28 4.83 0.95 5.55
N ILE A 29 3.52 1.24 5.64
CA ILE A 29 2.76 1.92 4.59
C ILE A 29 2.35 3.28 5.15
N THR A 30 2.84 4.35 4.53
CA THR A 30 2.55 5.74 4.93
C THR A 30 1.86 6.47 3.79
N VAL A 31 0.84 7.27 4.08
CA VAL A 31 0.22 8.14 3.08
C VAL A 31 1.08 9.38 2.89
N ALA A 32 1.54 9.62 1.67
CA ALA A 32 2.24 10.85 1.30
C ALA A 32 1.23 11.95 0.97
N GLU A 33 1.47 13.15 1.51
CA GLU A 33 0.69 14.32 1.18
C GLU A 33 0.92 14.72 -0.29
N GLY A 34 -0.15 14.79 -1.07
CA GLY A 34 -0.12 15.10 -2.49
C GLY A 34 -1.49 14.89 -3.14
N HIS A 35 -1.72 15.55 -4.28
CA HIS A 35 -2.90 15.33 -5.12
C HIS A 35 -2.46 14.84 -6.50
N PRO A 36 -2.81 13.61 -6.91
CA PRO A 36 -3.52 12.58 -6.13
C PRO A 36 -2.71 12.03 -4.93
N PRO A 37 -3.37 11.52 -3.87
CA PRO A 37 -2.68 10.95 -2.72
C PRO A 37 -1.94 9.67 -3.12
N ARG A 38 -0.71 9.53 -2.61
CA ARG A 38 0.19 8.41 -2.89
C ARG A 38 0.53 7.68 -1.60
N LEU A 39 0.97 6.43 -1.72
CA LEU A 39 1.46 5.62 -0.62
C LEU A 39 2.97 5.47 -0.74
N ILE A 40 3.67 5.68 0.36
CA ILE A 40 5.09 5.36 0.52
C ILE A 40 5.14 4.05 1.29
N ILE A 41 5.65 3.01 0.63
CA ILE A 41 5.81 1.67 1.18
C ILE A 41 7.29 1.48 1.45
N THR A 42 7.64 1.13 2.69
CA THR A 42 8.99 0.73 3.08
C THR A 42 8.95 -0.69 3.59
N ALA A 43 9.82 -1.55 3.08
CA ALA A 43 9.83 -2.97 3.38
C ALA A 43 11.27 -3.47 3.66
N PRO A 44 11.45 -4.68 4.20
CA PRO A 44 12.79 -5.26 4.40
C PRO A 44 13.54 -5.54 3.09
N ASP A 45 12.84 -5.98 2.05
CA ASP A 45 13.39 -6.43 0.77
C ASP A 45 12.40 -6.20 -0.39
N GLU A 46 12.83 -6.44 -1.63
CA GLU A 46 12.00 -6.21 -2.82
C GLU A 46 10.84 -7.19 -2.95
N ALA A 47 10.96 -8.43 -2.45
CA ALA A 47 9.85 -9.38 -2.50
C ALA A 47 8.73 -8.95 -1.54
N ALA A 48 9.07 -8.38 -0.38
CA ALA A 48 8.10 -7.80 0.52
C ALA A 48 7.40 -6.55 -0.07
N LEU A 49 8.10 -5.73 -0.87
CA LEU A 49 7.45 -4.64 -1.63
C LEU A 49 6.45 -5.17 -2.65
N ASP A 50 6.86 -6.18 -3.43
CA ASP A 50 6.02 -6.80 -4.46
C ASP A 50 4.73 -7.38 -3.86
N GLN A 51 4.83 -8.04 -2.69
CA GLN A 51 3.66 -8.53 -1.94
C GLN A 51 2.69 -7.41 -1.52
N VAL A 52 3.19 -6.24 -1.10
CA VAL A 52 2.33 -5.10 -0.79
C VAL A 52 1.63 -4.61 -2.03
N GLU A 53 2.33 -4.51 -3.16
CA GLU A 53 1.76 -4.03 -4.42
C GLU A 53 0.67 -4.95 -4.95
N VAL A 54 0.87 -6.27 -4.89
CA VAL A 54 -0.16 -7.27 -5.21
C VAL A 54 -1.39 -7.07 -4.32
N TRP A 55 -1.19 -6.97 -3.01
CA TRP A 55 -2.29 -6.75 -2.06
C TRP A 55 -3.03 -5.43 -2.31
N LEU A 56 -2.32 -4.35 -2.66
CA LEU A 56 -2.92 -3.07 -3.03
C LEU A 56 -3.74 -3.17 -4.32
N ALA A 57 -3.25 -3.91 -5.31
CA ALA A 57 -3.96 -4.15 -6.57
C ALA A 57 -5.24 -4.98 -6.37
N GLU A 58 -5.20 -5.98 -5.48
CA GLU A 58 -6.38 -6.77 -5.11
C GLU A 58 -7.48 -5.90 -4.48
N MET A 59 -7.13 -4.86 -3.72
CA MET A 59 -8.10 -3.92 -3.13
C MET A 59 -8.71 -2.93 -4.12
N ASP A 60 -8.03 -2.63 -5.23
CA ASP A 60 -8.55 -1.74 -6.28
C ASP A 60 -9.46 -2.49 -7.26
N THR A 61 -9.37 -3.83 -7.28
CA THR A 61 -10.24 -4.66 -8.11
C THR A 61 -11.64 -4.69 -7.48
N PRO A 62 -12.69 -4.16 -8.14
CA PRO A 62 -14.04 -4.32 -7.63
C PRO A 62 -14.38 -5.81 -7.58
N ALA A 63 -14.82 -6.29 -6.42
CA ALA A 63 -15.48 -7.58 -6.33
C ALA A 63 -16.76 -7.49 -7.17
N ASP A 64 -16.75 -8.15 -8.33
CA ASP A 64 -17.86 -8.28 -9.28
C ASP A 64 -19.19 -8.65 -8.61
#